data_AF-A0A923PUW1-F1
#
_entry.id   AF-A0A923PUW1-F1
#
_cell.length_a   1.000
_cell.length_b   1.000
_cell.length_c   1.000
_cell.angle_alpha   90.00
_cell.angle_beta   90.00
_cell.angle_gamma   90.00
#
_symmetry.space_group_name_H-M   'P 1'
#
loop_
_entity.id
_entity.type
_entity.pdbx_description
1 polymer ?
#
loop_
_entity_poly.entity_id
_entity_poly.type
_entity_poly.pdbx_seq_one_letter_code
_entity_poly.pdbx_strand_id
1 'polypeptide(L)'
;MSQKNSATESLLEKAIFASRWLQAPLYVGLIIAQCVYVYQFFVELWHLMHLAFGPAGAVKDPSTLIMLNVLGLIDVVMIANLLIMVIIGGYETFVSRLHLDDHADQPEWLSHVNAGMLKVKLASALISISSIHLLKTFIEVRSPDFSAAPDAVMWQVIIHLVFVLSAIALAYTDKLMMSSVKSAAPGAH
;
A
#
# COMPACT_ATOMS: atom_id res chain seq x y z
N MET A 1 26.98 35.17 -32.14
CA MET A 1 25.53 35.36 -31.93
C MET A 1 25.28 35.23 -30.44
N SER A 2 24.98 36.35 -29.78
CA SER A 2 24.85 36.44 -28.32
C SER A 2 23.50 35.87 -27.90
N GLN A 3 23.50 34.69 -27.29
CA GLN A 3 22.29 34.05 -26.77
C GLN A 3 21.86 34.80 -25.49
N LYS A 4 20.88 35.68 -25.65
CA LYS A 4 20.29 36.50 -24.59
C LYS A 4 19.34 35.60 -23.79
N ASN A 5 19.88 34.77 -22.89
CA ASN A 5 19.08 33.92 -22.01
C ASN A 5 18.12 34.80 -21.20
N SER A 6 16.83 34.61 -21.42
CA SER A 6 15.81 35.48 -20.84
C SER A 6 15.66 35.16 -19.35
N ALA A 7 15.73 36.16 -18.49
CA ALA A 7 15.60 35.98 -17.03
C ALA A 7 14.29 35.24 -16.64
N THR A 8 13.28 35.30 -17.51
CA THR A 8 11.99 34.59 -17.47
C THR A 8 12.10 33.08 -17.61
N GLU A 9 12.99 32.55 -18.46
CA GLU A 9 13.22 31.09 -18.57
C GLU A 9 13.79 30.53 -17.26
N SER A 10 14.69 31.26 -16.59
CA SER A 10 15.25 30.80 -15.31
C SER A 10 14.26 30.82 -14.15
N LEU A 11 13.26 31.71 -14.17
CA LEU A 11 12.25 31.81 -13.11
C LEU A 11 11.24 30.66 -13.20
N LEU A 12 10.80 30.32 -14.41
CA LEU A 12 9.89 29.19 -14.63
C LEU A 12 10.56 27.87 -14.26
N GLU A 13 11.81 27.64 -14.67
CA GLU A 13 12.58 26.45 -14.32
C GLU A 13 12.77 26.32 -12.80
N LYS A 14 13.13 27.42 -12.12
CA LYS A 14 13.24 27.45 -10.64
C LYS A 14 11.90 27.18 -9.96
N ALA A 15 10.80 27.72 -10.48
CA ALA A 15 9.47 27.49 -9.94
C ALA A 15 9.02 26.03 -10.11
N ILE A 16 9.25 25.44 -11.28
CA ILE A 16 8.96 24.01 -11.54
C ILE A 16 9.81 23.14 -10.62
N PHE A 17 11.10 23.43 -10.46
CA PHE A 17 11.96 22.67 -9.56
C PHE A 17 11.54 22.80 -8.08
N ALA A 18 11.19 24.00 -7.63
CA ALA A 18 10.74 24.26 -6.26
C ALA A 18 9.39 23.59 -5.95
N SER A 19 8.53 23.35 -6.95
CA SER A 19 7.22 22.72 -6.76
C SER A 19 7.27 21.34 -6.10
N ARG A 20 8.40 20.64 -6.18
CA ARG A 20 8.65 19.35 -5.50
C ARG A 20 8.46 19.46 -3.98
N TRP A 21 8.83 20.59 -3.38
CA TRP A 21 8.69 20.81 -1.94
C TRP A 21 7.23 20.92 -1.48
N LEU A 22 6.28 21.14 -2.40
CA LEU A 22 4.85 21.11 -2.09
C LEU A 22 4.39 19.71 -1.65
N GLN A 23 5.10 18.65 -2.05
CA GLN A 23 4.76 17.28 -1.68
C GLN A 23 5.21 16.93 -0.25
N ALA A 24 6.27 17.58 0.26
CA ALA A 24 6.77 17.34 1.62
C ALA A 24 5.68 17.46 2.71
N PRO A 25 4.86 18.53 2.78
CA PRO A 25 3.77 18.62 3.76
C PRO A 25 2.66 17.59 3.55
N LEU A 26 2.43 17.11 2.32
CA LEU A 26 1.48 16.02 2.08
C LEU A 26 1.95 14.72 2.75
N TYR A 27 3.23 14.40 2.66
CA TYR A 27 3.81 13.24 3.34
C TYR A 27 3.74 13.38 4.87
N VAL A 28 3.93 14.58 5.42
CA VAL A 28 3.69 14.84 6.86
C VAL A 28 2.22 14.57 7.22
N GLY A 29 1.27 15.02 6.39
CA GLY A 29 -0.14 14.72 6.58
C GLY A 29 -0.44 13.21 6.56
N LEU A 30 0.19 12.45 5.66
CA LEU A 30 0.06 10.99 5.62
C LEU A 30 0.66 10.30 6.86
N ILE A 31 1.75 10.83 7.43
CA ILE A 31 2.30 10.34 8.71
C ILE A 31 1.32 10.58 9.86
N ILE A 32 0.66 11.75 9.90
CA ILE A 32 -0.38 12.02 10.90
C ILE A 32 -1.55 11.05 10.74
N ALA A 33 -1.99 10.79 9.51
CA ALA A 33 -3.01 9.78 9.23
C ALA A 33 -2.58 8.38 9.69
N GLN A 34 -1.31 8.01 9.49
CA GLN A 34 -0.73 6.77 10.01
C GLN A 34 -0.85 6.68 11.54
N CYS A 35 -0.58 7.76 12.27
CA CYS A 35 -0.76 7.80 13.73
C CYS A 35 -2.22 7.57 14.13
N VAL A 36 -3.19 8.09 13.36
CA VAL A 36 -4.62 7.83 13.59
C VAL A 36 -4.94 6.35 13.41
N TYR A 37 -4.40 5.70 12.38
CA TYR A 37 -4.57 4.25 12.18
C TYR A 37 -3.98 3.43 13.33
N VAL A 38 -2.81 3.81 13.85
CA VAL A 38 -2.20 3.16 15.03
C VAL A 38 -3.11 3.27 16.25
N TYR A 39 -3.69 4.46 16.49
CA TYR A 39 -4.67 4.64 17.56
C TYR A 39 -5.90 3.76 17.36
N GLN A 40 -6.47 3.74 16.16
CA GLN A 40 -7.63 2.90 15.82
C GLN A 40 -7.34 1.41 16.06
N PHE A 41 -6.15 0.93 15.68
CA PHE A 41 -5.71 -0.44 15.95
C PHE A 41 -5.76 -0.79 17.44
N PHE A 42 -5.28 0.10 18.31
CA PHE A 42 -5.35 -0.14 19.76
C PHE A 42 -6.78 -0.17 20.29
N VAL A 43 -7.68 0.66 19.75
CA VAL A 43 -9.11 0.64 20.11
C VAL A 43 -9.76 -0.69 19.71
N GLU A 44 -9.53 -1.15 18.48
CA GLU A 44 -10.06 -2.42 17.99
C GLU A 44 -9.47 -3.63 18.76
N LEU A 45 -8.18 -3.57 19.08
CA LEU A 45 -7.51 -4.59 19.89
C LEU A 45 -8.11 -4.64 21.31
N TRP A 46 -8.40 -3.48 21.90
CA TRP A 46 -9.05 -3.39 23.20
C TRP A 46 -10.46 -4.03 23.17
N HIS A 47 -11.24 -3.75 22.14
CA HIS A 47 -12.55 -4.40 21.94
C HIS A 47 -12.43 -5.92 21.80
N LEU A 48 -11.44 -6.41 21.03
CA LEU A 48 -11.18 -7.84 20.89
C LEU A 48 -10.83 -8.48 22.24
N MET A 49 -9.96 -7.84 23.02
CA MET A 49 -9.56 -8.31 24.35
C MET A 49 -10.77 -8.41 25.29
N HIS A 50 -11.64 -7.40 25.31
CA HIS A 50 -12.87 -7.46 26.10
C HIS A 50 -13.83 -8.57 25.63
N LEU A 51 -13.89 -8.84 24.33
CA LEU A 51 -14.70 -9.93 23.78
C LEU A 51 -14.13 -11.30 24.17
N ALA A 52 -12.81 -11.46 24.17
CA ALA A 52 -12.13 -12.72 24.45
C ALA A 52 -12.07 -13.07 25.94
N PHE A 53 -11.91 -12.07 26.82
CA PHE A 53 -11.73 -12.25 28.26
C PHE A 53 -12.91 -11.73 29.11
N GLY A 54 -13.97 -11.26 28.47
CA GLY A 54 -15.19 -10.80 29.14
C GLY A 54 -16.03 -11.94 29.74
N PRO A 55 -17.14 -11.62 30.44
CA PRO A 55 -17.99 -12.62 31.09
C PRO A 55 -18.49 -13.68 30.11
N ALA A 56 -18.22 -14.95 30.41
CA ALA A 56 -18.66 -16.08 29.60
C ALA A 56 -20.20 -16.10 29.49
N GLY A 57 -20.72 -15.95 28.26
CA GLY A 57 -22.16 -15.97 27.96
C GLY A 57 -22.75 -14.71 27.31
N ALA A 58 -21.96 -13.66 27.11
CA ALA A 58 -22.46 -12.41 26.52
C ALA A 58 -22.79 -12.50 25.01
N VAL A 59 -22.29 -13.51 24.29
CA VAL A 59 -22.39 -13.56 22.83
C VAL A 59 -22.66 -14.98 22.31
N LYS A 60 -23.58 -15.08 21.33
CA LYS A 60 -24.09 -16.35 20.78
C LYS A 60 -23.05 -17.17 20.02
N ASP A 61 -22.05 -16.54 19.40
CA ASP A 61 -20.95 -17.20 18.67
C ASP A 61 -19.60 -16.46 18.84
N PRO A 62 -18.88 -16.68 19.94
CA PRO A 62 -17.65 -15.95 20.24
C PRO A 62 -16.54 -16.20 19.21
N SER A 63 -16.42 -17.41 18.68
CA SER A 63 -15.34 -17.80 17.77
C SER A 63 -15.40 -17.07 16.42
N THR A 64 -16.58 -16.97 15.80
CA THR A 64 -16.77 -16.26 14.53
C THR A 64 -16.52 -14.76 14.69
N LEU A 65 -17.00 -14.15 15.78
CA LEU A 65 -16.81 -12.73 16.02
C LEU A 65 -15.37 -12.37 16.36
N ILE A 66 -14.67 -13.21 17.15
CA ILE A 66 -13.24 -13.04 17.38
C ILE A 66 -12.48 -13.12 16.05
N MET A 67 -12.79 -14.10 15.20
CA MET A 67 -12.16 -14.23 13.87
C MET A 67 -12.42 -12.99 12.99
N LEU A 68 -13.65 -12.48 12.94
CA LEU A 68 -13.99 -11.27 12.17
C LEU A 68 -13.27 -10.02 12.68
N ASN A 69 -13.13 -9.87 14.00
CA ASN A 69 -12.38 -8.76 14.60
C ASN A 69 -10.88 -8.86 14.31
N VAL A 70 -10.30 -10.06 14.38
CA VAL A 70 -8.90 -10.29 13.96
C VAL A 70 -8.74 -9.92 12.48
N LEU A 71 -9.69 -10.29 11.63
CA LEU A 71 -9.63 -9.99 10.20
C LEU A 71 -9.69 -8.48 9.94
N GLY A 72 -10.45 -7.72 10.73
CA GLY A 72 -10.44 -6.25 10.73
C GLY A 72 -9.10 -5.65 11.17
N LEU A 73 -8.50 -6.16 12.25
CA LEU A 73 -7.18 -5.72 12.71
C LEU A 73 -6.10 -5.98 11.65
N ILE A 74 -6.15 -7.11 10.94
CA ILE A 74 -5.22 -7.40 9.84
C ILE A 74 -5.38 -6.37 8.72
N ASP A 75 -6.60 -5.98 8.39
CA ASP A 75 -6.86 -5.00 7.33
C ASP A 75 -6.29 -3.62 7.65
N VAL A 76 -6.48 -3.14 8.90
CA VAL A 76 -5.86 -1.89 9.38
C VAL A 76 -4.34 -1.93 9.23
N VAL A 77 -3.71 -3.05 9.61
CA VAL A 77 -2.27 -3.24 9.45
C VAL A 77 -1.84 -3.27 7.98
N MET A 78 -2.63 -3.89 7.11
CA MET A 78 -2.32 -3.92 5.67
C MET A 78 -2.36 -2.53 5.04
N ILE A 79 -3.37 -1.71 5.37
CA ILE A 79 -3.47 -0.32 4.89
C ILE A 79 -2.30 0.51 5.45
N ALA A 80 -1.96 0.34 6.72
CA ALA A 80 -0.84 1.01 7.36
C ALA A 80 0.51 0.67 6.68
N ASN A 81 0.72 -0.58 6.27
CA ASN A 81 1.93 -0.98 5.56
C ASN A 81 2.01 -0.37 4.15
N LEU A 82 0.88 -0.29 3.45
CA LEU A 82 0.80 0.40 2.16
C LEU A 82 1.11 1.89 2.28
N LEU A 83 0.56 2.55 3.29
CA LEU A 83 0.81 3.97 3.54
C LEU A 83 2.30 4.25 3.74
N ILE A 84 3.00 3.44 4.54
CA ILE A 84 4.45 3.57 4.72
C ILE A 84 5.20 3.43 3.39
N MET A 85 4.83 2.43 2.56
CA MET A 85 5.42 2.24 1.23
C MET A 85 5.24 3.48 0.34
N VAL A 86 4.04 4.06 0.35
CA VAL A 86 3.70 5.26 -0.44
C VAL A 86 4.44 6.50 0.07
N ILE A 87 4.54 6.68 1.39
CA ILE A 87 5.22 7.82 2.02
C ILE A 87 6.71 7.79 1.66
N ILE A 88 7.39 6.68 1.94
CA ILE A 88 8.84 6.59 1.78
C ILE A 88 9.21 6.56 0.29
N GLY A 89 8.58 5.69 -0.50
CA GLY A 89 8.86 5.60 -1.94
C GLY A 89 8.48 6.87 -2.71
N GLY A 90 7.38 7.52 -2.33
CA GLY A 90 6.97 8.80 -2.90
C GLY A 90 7.95 9.93 -2.57
N TYR A 91 8.33 10.05 -1.30
CA TYR A 91 9.28 11.08 -0.86
C TYR A 91 10.65 10.93 -1.53
N GLU A 92 11.18 9.70 -1.57
CA GLU A 92 12.46 9.39 -2.23
C GLU A 92 12.44 9.71 -3.73
N THR A 93 11.36 9.35 -4.42
CA THR A 93 11.23 9.54 -5.88
C THR A 93 11.05 11.02 -6.23
N PHE A 94 10.19 11.75 -5.52
CA PHE A 94 9.73 13.06 -5.98
C PHE A 94 10.26 14.24 -5.17
N VAL A 95 10.66 14.07 -3.91
CA VAL A 95 11.12 15.17 -3.05
C VAL A 95 12.62 15.14 -2.89
N SER A 96 13.16 14.15 -2.18
CA SER A 96 14.57 14.09 -1.83
C SER A 96 15.03 12.66 -1.60
N ARG A 97 16.24 12.33 -2.03
CA ARG A 97 16.86 11.03 -1.74
C ARG A 97 17.10 10.87 -0.24
N LEU A 98 16.70 9.74 0.30
CA LEU A 98 16.99 9.35 1.68
C LEU A 98 18.36 8.65 1.69
N HIS A 99 19.42 9.34 2.12
CA HIS A 99 20.77 8.77 2.21
C HIS A 99 20.89 7.91 3.47
N LEU A 100 20.38 6.67 3.41
CA LEU A 100 20.32 5.73 4.55
C LEU A 100 21.35 4.58 4.46
N ASP A 101 22.28 4.65 3.50
CA ASP A 101 23.11 3.55 2.98
C ASP A 101 24.01 2.80 4.00
N ASP A 102 23.96 3.11 5.29
CA ASP A 102 24.80 2.49 6.33
C ASP A 102 24.11 2.35 7.71
N HIS A 103 22.76 2.39 7.75
CA HIS A 103 22.02 2.22 9.01
C HIS A 103 21.62 0.75 9.24
N ALA A 104 21.94 0.21 10.43
CA ALA A 104 21.62 -1.18 10.81
C ALA A 104 20.13 -1.55 10.71
N ASP A 105 19.25 -0.55 10.84
CA ASP A 105 17.80 -0.71 10.79
C ASP A 105 17.20 -0.35 9.41
N GLN A 106 18.02 -0.16 8.37
CA GLN A 106 17.48 0.07 7.03
C GLN A 106 16.75 -1.19 6.55
N PRO A 107 15.47 -1.08 6.14
CA PRO A 107 14.79 -2.24 5.58
C PRO A 107 15.41 -2.62 4.24
N GLU A 108 15.54 -3.92 3.98
CA GLU A 108 16.09 -4.44 2.70
C GLU A 108 15.27 -4.00 1.48
N TRP A 109 14.01 -3.60 1.67
CA TRP A 109 13.20 -3.03 0.61
C TRP A 109 13.59 -1.60 0.20
N LEU A 110 14.38 -0.89 1.01
CA LEU A 110 14.80 0.51 0.84
C LEU A 110 16.16 0.63 0.12
N SER A 111 17.06 -0.33 0.27
CA SER A 111 18.39 -0.31 -0.39
C SER A 111 18.35 -0.69 -1.88
N HIS A 112 17.24 -1.28 -2.34
CA HIS A 112 17.04 -1.73 -3.72
C HIS A 112 15.68 -1.31 -4.29
N VAL A 113 15.28 -0.04 -4.11
CA VAL A 113 14.05 0.48 -4.73
C VAL A 113 14.24 0.66 -6.25
N ASN A 114 14.18 -0.44 -7.00
CA ASN A 114 13.93 -0.37 -8.43
C ASN A 114 12.44 -0.02 -8.62
N ALA A 115 12.14 0.96 -9.48
CA ALA A 115 10.77 1.39 -9.76
C ALA A 115 9.84 0.22 -10.19
N GLY A 116 10.38 -0.85 -10.79
CA GLY A 116 9.64 -2.08 -11.07
C GLY A 116 9.22 -2.83 -9.80
N MET A 117 10.11 -2.95 -8.82
CA MET A 117 9.86 -3.67 -7.56
C MET A 117 8.88 -2.93 -6.65
N LEU A 118 8.88 -1.60 -6.67
CA LEU A 118 7.88 -0.77 -5.99
C LEU A 118 6.48 -1.03 -6.54
N LYS A 119 6.33 -1.09 -7.87
CA LYS A 119 5.04 -1.34 -8.52
C LYS A 119 4.51 -2.74 -8.21
N VAL A 120 5.37 -3.76 -8.25
CA VAL A 120 4.98 -5.14 -7.92
C VAL A 120 4.56 -5.27 -6.46
N LYS A 121 5.30 -4.65 -5.52
CA LYS A 121 4.95 -4.67 -4.08
C LYS A 121 3.63 -3.97 -3.78
N LEU A 122 3.36 -2.85 -4.44
CA LEU A 122 2.08 -2.17 -4.32
C LEU A 122 0.94 -3.03 -4.88
N ALA A 123 1.12 -3.63 -6.06
CA ALA A 123 0.12 -4.52 -6.67
C ALA A 123 -0.18 -5.75 -5.79
N SER A 124 0.85 -6.40 -5.24
CA SER A 124 0.67 -7.56 -4.36
C SER A 124 -0.07 -7.19 -3.08
N ALA A 125 0.25 -6.05 -2.47
CA ALA A 125 -0.42 -5.59 -1.26
C ALA A 125 -1.90 -5.21 -1.52
N LEU A 126 -2.23 -4.59 -2.65
CA LEU A 126 -3.63 -4.34 -3.03
C LEU A 126 -4.43 -5.63 -3.24
N ILE A 127 -3.82 -6.65 -3.87
CA ILE A 127 -4.45 -7.98 -4.02
C ILE A 127 -4.71 -8.59 -2.65
N SER A 128 -3.72 -8.58 -1.74
CA SER A 128 -3.87 -9.14 -0.39
C SER A 128 -4.98 -8.48 0.42
N ILE A 129 -5.07 -7.14 0.40
CA ILE A 129 -6.16 -6.40 1.07
C ILE A 129 -7.52 -6.80 0.50
N SER A 130 -7.64 -6.85 -0.82
CA SER A 130 -8.87 -7.24 -1.50
C SER A 130 -9.28 -8.69 -1.18
N SER A 131 -8.33 -9.62 -1.05
CA SER A 131 -8.59 -11.01 -0.64
C SER A 131 -9.13 -11.11 0.79
N ILE A 132 -8.59 -10.33 1.73
CA ILE A 132 -9.04 -10.34 3.13
C ILE A 132 -10.48 -9.84 3.25
N HIS A 133 -10.82 -8.78 2.51
CA HIS A 133 -12.19 -8.27 2.45
C HIS A 133 -13.17 -9.32 1.90
N LEU A 134 -12.80 -10.01 0.81
CA LEU A 134 -13.62 -11.10 0.28
C LEU A 134 -13.78 -12.26 1.28
N LEU A 135 -12.71 -12.61 2.01
CA LEU A 135 -12.77 -13.63 3.03
C LEU A 135 -13.71 -13.24 4.18
N LYS A 136 -13.68 -11.96 4.60
CA LYS A 136 -14.60 -11.40 5.60
C LYS A 136 -16.05 -11.56 5.14
N THR A 137 -16.36 -11.08 3.93
CA THR A 137 -17.70 -11.18 3.33
C THR A 137 -18.16 -12.64 3.23
N PHE A 138 -17.26 -13.57 2.87
CA PHE A 138 -17.57 -14.99 2.75
C PHE A 138 -17.92 -15.64 4.09
N ILE A 139 -17.23 -15.25 5.17
CA ILE A 139 -17.53 -15.71 6.53
C ILE A 139 -18.87 -15.12 6.99
N GLU A 140 -19.08 -13.82 6.78
CA GLU A 140 -20.28 -13.11 7.21
C GLU A 140 -21.54 -13.60 6.48
N VAL A 141 -21.45 -14.01 5.21
CA VAL A 141 -22.54 -14.62 4.42
C VAL A 141 -23.24 -15.79 5.13
N ARG A 142 -22.55 -16.48 6.04
CA ARG A 142 -23.11 -17.61 6.80
C ARG A 142 -23.85 -17.19 8.07
N SER A 143 -23.79 -15.90 8.42
CA SER A 143 -24.43 -15.36 9.62
C SER A 143 -25.91 -15.05 9.33
N PRO A 144 -26.84 -15.38 10.24
CA PRO A 144 -28.27 -15.17 10.02
C PRO A 144 -28.66 -13.69 9.89
N ASP A 145 -27.82 -12.76 10.38
CA ASP A 145 -28.04 -11.31 10.33
C ASP A 145 -27.40 -10.64 9.10
N PHE A 146 -26.79 -11.42 8.20
CA PHE A 146 -26.07 -10.87 7.06
C PHE A 146 -27.01 -10.26 6.02
N SER A 147 -26.84 -8.97 5.79
CA SER A 147 -27.74 -8.15 4.96
C SER A 147 -27.03 -7.56 3.73
N ALA A 148 -25.95 -8.19 3.22
CA ALA A 148 -25.33 -7.67 2.01
C ALA A 148 -26.13 -8.09 0.77
N ALA A 149 -26.32 -7.14 -0.16
CA ALA A 149 -26.89 -7.43 -1.46
C ALA A 149 -26.01 -8.45 -2.20
N PRO A 150 -26.56 -9.52 -2.78
CA PRO A 150 -25.81 -10.47 -3.62
C PRO A 150 -24.94 -9.78 -4.68
N ASP A 151 -25.42 -8.66 -5.21
CA ASP A 151 -24.70 -7.81 -6.17
C ASP A 151 -23.39 -7.25 -5.59
N ALA A 152 -23.37 -6.86 -4.31
CA ALA A 152 -22.17 -6.32 -3.66
C ALA A 152 -21.06 -7.38 -3.56
N VAL A 153 -21.42 -8.62 -3.23
CA VAL A 153 -20.48 -9.75 -3.16
C VAL A 153 -19.93 -10.06 -4.57
N MET A 154 -20.80 -10.05 -5.59
CA MET A 154 -20.39 -10.25 -6.98
C MET A 154 -19.38 -9.18 -7.42
N TRP A 155 -19.64 -7.90 -7.13
CA TRP A 155 -18.71 -6.81 -7.46
C TRP A 155 -17.37 -6.92 -6.74
N GLN A 156 -17.34 -7.36 -5.48
CA GLN A 156 -16.09 -7.61 -4.77
C GLN A 156 -15.25 -8.69 -5.48
N VAL A 157 -15.88 -9.78 -5.94
CA VAL A 157 -15.19 -10.85 -6.69
C VAL A 157 -14.66 -10.33 -8.03
N ILE A 158 -15.48 -9.57 -8.77
CA ILE A 158 -15.08 -8.98 -10.06
C ILE A 158 -13.88 -8.05 -9.89
N ILE A 159 -13.93 -7.12 -8.92
CA ILE A 159 -12.83 -6.17 -8.66
C ILE A 159 -11.56 -6.93 -8.26
N HIS A 160 -11.68 -7.97 -7.44
CA HIS A 160 -10.53 -8.78 -7.04
C HIS A 160 -9.85 -9.45 -8.23
N LEU A 161 -10.65 -10.05 -9.14
CA LEU A 161 -10.12 -10.64 -10.37
C LEU A 161 -9.42 -9.59 -11.25
N VAL A 162 -9.97 -8.37 -11.35
CA VAL A 162 -9.32 -7.26 -12.07
C VAL A 162 -7.97 -6.91 -11.46
N PHE A 163 -7.85 -6.87 -10.13
CA PHE A 163 -6.55 -6.64 -9.47
C PHE A 163 -5.54 -7.75 -9.73
N VAL A 164 -5.96 -9.02 -9.64
CA VAL A 164 -5.10 -10.17 -9.94
C VAL A 164 -4.60 -10.13 -11.38
N LEU A 165 -5.50 -9.91 -12.35
CA LEU A 165 -5.13 -9.80 -13.76
C LEU A 165 -4.19 -8.61 -14.02
N SER A 166 -4.43 -7.48 -13.35
CA SER A 166 -3.57 -6.29 -13.47
C SER A 166 -2.16 -6.54 -12.93
N ALA A 167 -2.01 -7.27 -11.82
CA ALA A 167 -0.69 -7.63 -11.29
C ALA A 167 0.04 -8.63 -12.19
N ILE A 168 -0.68 -9.61 -12.77
CA ILE A 168 -0.10 -10.54 -13.76
C ILE A 168 0.40 -9.77 -14.97
N ALA A 169 -0.39 -8.83 -15.50
CA ALA A 169 0.00 -7.98 -16.62
C ALA A 169 1.25 -7.16 -16.29
N LEU A 170 1.30 -6.54 -15.10
CA LEU A 170 2.44 -5.77 -14.62
C LEU A 170 3.72 -6.63 -14.53
N ALA A 171 3.63 -7.82 -13.93
CA ALA A 171 4.74 -8.76 -13.83
C ALA A 171 5.22 -9.23 -15.22
N TYR A 172 4.30 -9.42 -16.16
CA TYR A 172 4.63 -9.78 -17.53
C TYR A 172 5.36 -8.64 -18.26
N THR A 173 4.90 -7.39 -18.12
CA THR A 173 5.58 -6.21 -18.69
C THR A 173 6.99 -6.06 -18.12
N ASP A 174 7.16 -6.22 -16.80
CA ASP A 174 8.47 -6.12 -16.15
C ASP A 174 9.45 -7.19 -16.68
N LYS A 175 8.97 -8.45 -16.81
CA LYS A 175 9.76 -9.55 -17.42
C LYS A 175 10.19 -9.24 -18.85
N LEU A 176 9.30 -8.70 -19.68
CA LEU A 176 9.62 -8.33 -21.06
C LEU A 176 10.70 -7.25 -21.11
N MET A 177 10.59 -6.21 -20.27
CA MET A 177 11.59 -5.14 -20.19
C MET A 177 12.97 -5.67 -19.77
N MET A 178 13.04 -6.53 -18.75
CA MET A 178 14.31 -7.13 -18.30
C MET A 178 14.92 -8.07 -19.36
N SER A 179 14.08 -8.81 -20.10
CA SER A 179 14.54 -9.69 -21.18
C SER A 179 15.11 -8.92 -22.39
N SER A 180 14.55 -7.74 -22.70
CA SER A 180 15.06 -6.85 -23.75
C SER A 180 16.45 -6.28 -23.40
N VAL A 181 16.66 -5.91 -22.14
CA VAL A 181 17.98 -5.43 -21.66
C VAL A 181 19.06 -6.51 -21.75
N LYS A 182 18.74 -7.77 -21.41
CA LYS A 182 19.69 -8.89 -21.48
C LYS A 182 20.11 -9.23 -22.91
N SER A 183 19.23 -9.03 -23.89
CA SER A 183 19.54 -9.27 -25.31
C SER A 183 20.37 -8.16 -25.96
N ALA A 184 20.47 -6.98 -25.33
CA ALA A 184 21.17 -5.82 -25.86
C ALA A 184 22.60 -5.67 -25.33
N ALA A 185 23.05 -6.51 -24.38
CA ALA A 185 24.45 -6.55 -23.94
C ALA A 185 25.27 -7.42 -24.91
N PRO A 186 26.16 -6.84 -25.74
CA PRO A 186 27.11 -7.62 -26.53
C PRO A 186 28.15 -8.21 -25.59
N GLY A 187 28.59 -9.45 -25.87
CA GLY A 187 29.54 -10.18 -25.04
C GLY A 187 30.76 -9.34 -24.62
N ALA A 188 30.92 -9.16 -23.31
CA ALA A 188 32.22 -8.92 -22.72
C ALA A 188 32.82 -10.30 -22.42
N HIS A 189 33.78 -10.68 -23.25
CA HIS A 189 34.78 -11.69 -22.93
C HIS A 189 35.63 -11.24 -21.75
#